data_AF-A0A939DSL0-F1
#
_entry.id   AF-A0A939DSL0-F1
#
_cell.length_a   1.000
_cell.length_b   1.000
_cell.length_c   1.000
_cell.angle_alpha   90.00
_cell.angle_beta   90.00
_cell.angle_gamma   90.00
#
_symmetry.space_group_name_H-M   'P 1'
#
loop_
_entity.id
_entity.type
_entity.pdbx_description
1 polymer ?
#
loop_
_entity_poly.entity_id
_entity_poly.type
_entity_poly.pdbx_seq_one_letter_code
_entity_poly.pdbx_strand_id
1 'polypeptide(L)'
;QTGKYPRYEFFSLWDTFRALHPWKTIIDQRRTREMMDSMMAHYHVAGRLPVWIFQGNETDMMMGYHSVPVLVDAYLKGLTDIDGEQLLSAVLQSAEQDEFGLASYQKL
;
A
#
# COMPACT_ATOMS: atom_id res chain seq x y z
N GLN A 1 17.81 9.77 5.90
CA GLN A 1 17.67 8.30 6.04
C GLN A 1 17.57 8.00 7.54
N THR A 2 16.44 7.46 8.01
CA THR A 2 16.20 7.11 9.41
C THR A 2 16.13 5.58 9.52
N GLY A 3 17.20 4.95 10.02
CA GLY A 3 17.46 3.52 9.95
C GLY A 3 16.69 2.64 10.95
N LYS A 4 15.35 2.59 10.85
CA LYS A 4 14.52 1.70 11.70
C LYS A 4 14.20 0.35 11.03
N TYR A 5 14.20 0.28 9.69
CA TYR A 5 13.92 -0.92 8.89
C TYR A 5 14.42 -0.72 7.45
N PRO A 6 14.68 -1.81 6.68
CA PRO A 6 15.01 -1.69 5.26
C PRO A 6 13.83 -1.09 4.48
N ARG A 7 14.12 -0.11 3.61
CA ARG A 7 13.14 0.50 2.69
C ARG A 7 13.06 -0.35 1.42
N TYR A 8 11.86 -0.81 1.10
CA TYR A 8 11.56 -1.48 -0.15
C TYR A 8 10.91 -0.52 -1.14
N GLU A 9 11.23 -0.70 -2.42
CA GLU A 9 10.71 0.06 -3.55
C GLU A 9 10.26 -0.92 -4.66
N PHE A 10 9.78 -0.39 -5.79
CA PHE A 10 9.29 -1.17 -6.94
C PHE A 10 8.03 -1.99 -6.62
N PHE A 11 6.95 -1.30 -6.26
CA PHE A 11 5.65 -1.93 -6.01
C PHE A 11 4.75 -1.84 -7.25
N SER A 12 4.73 -2.90 -8.07
CA SER A 12 3.77 -3.04 -9.20
C SER A 12 2.41 -3.54 -8.70
N LEU A 13 1.72 -2.72 -7.90
CA LEU A 13 0.63 -3.19 -7.04
C LEU A 13 -0.59 -3.67 -7.81
N TRP A 14 -0.84 -3.16 -9.01
CA TRP A 14 -1.93 -3.64 -9.87
C TRP A 14 -1.77 -5.12 -10.26
N ASP A 15 -0.54 -5.63 -10.33
CA ASP A 15 -0.26 -7.04 -10.59
C ASP A 15 -0.09 -7.83 -9.28
N THR A 16 0.77 -7.33 -8.39
CA THR A 16 1.36 -8.13 -7.32
C THR A 16 0.38 -8.41 -6.17
N PHE A 17 -0.67 -7.60 -6.01
CA PHE A 17 -1.69 -7.82 -4.98
C PHE A 17 -2.43 -9.15 -5.14
N ARG A 18 -2.51 -9.68 -6.37
CA ARG A 18 -3.31 -10.86 -6.72
C ARG A 18 -2.71 -12.18 -6.21
N ALA A 19 -1.39 -12.27 -6.17
CA ALA A 19 -0.70 -13.54 -5.87
C ALA A 19 0.62 -13.35 -5.15
N LEU A 20 1.47 -12.41 -5.59
CA LEU A 20 2.81 -12.27 -5.02
C LEU A 20 2.77 -11.83 -3.55
N HIS A 21 2.00 -10.80 -3.22
CA HIS A 21 1.85 -10.35 -1.83
C HIS A 21 1.14 -11.38 -0.96
N PRO A 22 0.00 -11.99 -1.37
CA PRO A 22 -0.60 -13.10 -0.65
C PRO A 22 0.37 -14.26 -0.40
N TRP A 23 1.16 -14.67 -1.40
CA TRP A 23 2.15 -15.73 -1.24
C TRP A 23 3.27 -15.34 -0.27
N LYS A 24 3.73 -14.09 -0.32
CA LYS A 24 4.74 -13.55 0.62
C LYS A 24 4.27 -13.58 2.07
N THR A 25 2.97 -13.43 2.34
CA THR A 25 2.42 -13.57 3.71
C THR A 25 2.64 -14.97 4.30
N ILE A 26 2.88 -15.99 3.46
CA ILE A 26 3.10 -17.37 3.88
C ILE A 26 4.60 -17.67 4.00
N ILE A 27 5.37 -17.31 2.96
CA ILE A 27 6.77 -17.76 2.84
C ILE A 27 7.82 -16.79 3.39
N ASP A 28 7.48 -15.50 3.53
CA ASP A 28 8.41 -14.47 4.02
C ASP A 28 7.65 -13.36 4.75
N GLN A 29 7.18 -13.71 5.94
CA GLN A 29 6.42 -12.82 6.82
C GLN A 29 7.24 -11.60 7.26
N ARG A 30 8.56 -11.78 7.50
CA ARG A 30 9.45 -10.68 7.90
C ARG A 30 9.51 -9.62 6.81
N ARG A 31 9.77 -10.00 5.54
CA ARG A 31 9.78 -9.01 4.45
C ARG A 31 8.41 -8.43 4.18
N THR A 32 7.34 -9.21 4.37
CA THR A 32 5.97 -8.68 4.26
C THR A 32 5.80 -7.49 5.21
N ARG A 33 6.17 -7.64 6.49
CA ARG A 33 6.12 -6.57 7.49
C ARG A 33 6.90 -5.33 7.06
N GLU A 34 8.16 -5.52 6.66
CA GLU A 34 9.04 -4.41 6.23
C GLU A 34 8.55 -3.70 4.95
N MET A 35 7.88 -4.44 4.04
CA MET A 35 7.22 -3.84 2.88
C MET A 35 6.01 -2.99 3.30
N MET A 36 5.25 -3.40 4.31
CA MET A 36 4.11 -2.61 4.80
C MET A 36 4.61 -1.30 5.43
N ASP A 37 5.68 -1.38 6.22
CA ASP A 37 6.34 -0.19 6.78
C ASP A 37 6.83 0.75 5.67
N SER A 38 7.34 0.19 4.56
CA SER A 38 7.78 0.97 3.40
C SER A 38 6.62 1.68 2.69
N MET A 39 5.46 1.01 2.53
CA MET A 39 4.26 1.61 1.94
C MET A 39 3.69 2.73 2.83
N MET A 40 3.64 2.52 4.15
CA MET A 40 3.21 3.56 5.09
C MET A 40 4.20 4.72 5.16
N ALA A 41 5.49 4.44 5.05
CA ALA A 41 6.49 5.49 5.00
C ALA A 41 6.42 6.31 3.70
N HIS A 42 5.96 5.73 2.59
CA HIS A 42 5.60 6.48 1.38
C HIS A 42 4.36 7.35 1.65
N TYR A 43 3.30 6.78 2.23
CA TYR A 43 2.08 7.50 2.61
C TYR A 43 2.34 8.76 3.43
N HIS A 44 3.19 8.68 4.44
CA HIS A 44 3.53 9.82 5.30
C HIS A 44 4.26 10.96 4.58
N VAL A 45 4.95 10.67 3.47
CA VAL A 45 5.70 11.67 2.71
C VAL A 45 4.90 12.18 1.53
N ALA A 46 4.25 11.28 0.79
CA ALA A 46 3.50 11.60 -0.42
C ALA A 46 2.06 12.07 -0.13
N GLY A 47 1.55 11.83 1.08
CA GLY A 47 0.16 12.14 1.44
C GLY A 47 -0.88 11.21 0.82
N ARG A 48 -0.44 10.08 0.22
CA ARG A 48 -1.30 9.04 -0.33
C ARG A 48 -0.58 7.70 -0.39
N LEU A 49 -1.33 6.60 -0.40
CA LEU A 49 -0.76 5.26 -0.53
C LEU A 49 -0.19 5.06 -1.94
N PRO A 50 0.84 4.20 -2.09
CA PRO A 50 1.43 3.96 -3.40
C PRO A 50 0.45 3.25 -4.34
N VAL A 51 0.47 3.63 -5.62
CA VAL A 51 -0.22 2.94 -6.72
C VAL A 51 0.81 2.13 -7.49
N TRP A 52 1.87 2.78 -7.97
CA TRP A 52 3.00 2.16 -8.62
C TRP A 52 4.26 3.00 -8.38
N ILE A 53 5.13 2.54 -7.46
CA ILE A 53 6.34 3.32 -7.12
C ILE A 53 7.59 2.83 -7.86
N PHE A 54 8.32 3.76 -8.47
CA PHE A 54 9.63 3.57 -9.09
C PHE A 54 10.66 4.50 -8.46
N GLN A 55 11.74 3.98 -7.88
CA GLN A 55 12.84 4.79 -7.33
C GLN A 55 12.37 5.95 -6.44
N GLY A 56 11.48 5.65 -5.48
CA GLY A 56 10.92 6.64 -4.56
C GLY A 56 9.87 7.59 -5.14
N ASN A 57 9.59 7.53 -6.45
CA ASN A 57 8.58 8.35 -7.11
C ASN A 57 7.33 7.53 -7.38
N GLU A 58 6.17 8.14 -7.18
CA GLU A 58 4.90 7.60 -7.66
C GLU A 58 4.79 7.85 -9.16
N THR A 59 4.31 6.86 -9.90
CA THR A 59 4.22 6.90 -11.37
C THR A 59 2.77 6.92 -11.88
N ASP A 60 1.80 6.67 -11.01
CA ASP A 60 0.37 6.60 -11.35
C ASP A 60 0.07 5.57 -12.46
N MET A 61 0.94 4.57 -12.60
CA MET A 61 0.80 3.56 -13.63
C MET A 61 -0.32 2.57 -13.26
N MET A 62 -1.13 2.24 -14.26
CA MET A 62 -2.30 1.35 -14.18
C MET A 62 -3.50 2.03 -13.50
N MET A 63 -4.33 1.27 -12.78
CA MET A 63 -5.60 1.73 -12.21
C MET A 63 -5.76 1.25 -10.78
N GLY A 64 -6.64 1.91 -10.02
CA GLY A 64 -7.05 1.51 -8.68
C GLY A 64 -5.99 1.80 -7.60
N TYR A 65 -6.35 1.48 -6.36
CA TYR A 65 -5.55 1.73 -5.15
C TYR A 65 -5.14 0.41 -4.49
N HIS A 66 -4.40 -0.42 -5.23
CA HIS A 66 -4.09 -1.81 -4.85
C HIS A 66 -3.10 -1.98 -3.69
N SER A 67 -2.56 -0.90 -3.13
CA SER A 67 -1.90 -0.90 -1.83
C SER A 67 -2.84 -1.29 -0.69
N VAL A 68 -4.12 -0.91 -0.77
CA VAL A 68 -5.14 -1.24 0.24
C VAL A 68 -5.29 -2.74 0.48
N PRO A 69 -5.60 -3.59 -0.53
CA PRO A 69 -5.75 -5.03 -0.29
C PRO A 69 -4.46 -5.67 0.23
N VAL A 70 -3.28 -5.16 -0.15
CA VAL A 70 -2.00 -5.68 0.35
C VAL A 70 -1.80 -5.35 1.83
N LEU A 71 -2.04 -4.10 2.23
CA LEU A 71 -1.91 -3.66 3.62
C LEU A 71 -2.95 -4.34 4.52
N VAL A 72 -4.21 -4.42 4.06
CA VAL A 72 -5.29 -5.04 4.82
C VAL A 72 -5.07 -6.54 4.98
N ASP A 73 -4.61 -7.26 3.94
CA ASP A 73 -4.29 -8.69 4.04
C ASP A 73 -3.19 -8.96 5.07
N ALA A 74 -2.12 -8.15 5.05
CA ALA A 74 -1.05 -8.25 6.04
C ALA A 74 -1.53 -7.91 7.46
N TYR A 75 -2.39 -6.89 7.61
CA TYR A 75 -2.97 -6.48 8.89
C TYR A 75 -3.86 -7.57 9.50
N LEU A 76 -4.82 -8.10 8.73
CA LEU A 76 -5.73 -9.13 9.20
C LEU A 76 -5.00 -10.44 9.57
N LYS A 77 -3.84 -10.70 8.97
CA LYS A 77 -2.96 -11.82 9.30
C LYS A 77 -1.99 -11.55 10.46
N GLY A 78 -2.02 -10.37 11.08
CA GLY A 78 -1.12 -10.00 12.18
C GLY A 78 0.34 -9.80 11.76
N LEU A 79 0.59 -9.50 10.48
CA LEU A 79 1.94 -9.36 9.90
C LEU A 79 2.46 -7.92 9.91
N THR A 80 1.82 -7.02 10.65
CA THR A 80 2.24 -5.63 10.81
C THR A 80 1.88 -5.10 12.19
N ASP A 81 2.62 -4.08 12.64
CA ASP A 81 2.35 -3.33 13.88
C ASP A 81 1.75 -1.95 13.57
N ILE A 82 1.28 -1.71 12.34
CA ILE A 82 0.59 -0.48 11.98
C ILE A 82 -0.65 -0.35 12.87
N ASP A 83 -0.86 0.84 13.41
CA ASP A 83 -2.06 1.14 14.20
C ASP A 83 -3.32 1.00 13.34
N GLY A 84 -4.37 0.40 13.91
CA GLY A 84 -5.59 0.09 13.16
C GLY A 84 -6.35 1.33 12.69
N GLU A 85 -6.38 2.39 13.52
CA GLU A 85 -7.03 3.65 13.15
C GLU A 85 -6.23 4.37 12.08
N GLN A 86 -4.89 4.36 12.20
CA GLN A 86 -3.99 4.88 11.19
C GLN A 86 -4.15 4.17 9.85
N LEU A 87 -4.23 2.83 9.85
CA LEU A 87 -4.45 2.05 8.64
C LEU A 87 -5.80 2.37 8.01
N LEU A 88 -6.87 2.39 8.81
CA LEU A 88 -8.21 2.73 8.33
C LEU A 88 -8.25 4.13 7.71
N SER A 89 -7.60 5.12 8.35
CA SER A 89 -7.50 6.47 7.81
C SER A 89 -6.80 6.50 6.45
N ALA A 90 -5.70 5.76 6.29
CA ALA A 90 -4.99 5.68 5.01
C ALA A 90 -5.84 4.99 3.92
N VAL A 91 -6.56 3.92 4.28
CA VAL A 91 -7.46 3.21 3.37
C VAL A 91 -8.61 4.10 2.90
N LEU A 92 -9.27 4.80 3.83
CA LEU A 92 -10.36 5.71 3.50
C LEU A 92 -9.88 6.86 2.62
N GLN A 93 -8.74 7.47 2.97
CA GLN A 93 -8.15 8.52 2.16
C GLN A 93 -7.90 8.06 0.72
N SER A 94 -7.36 6.85 0.53
CA SER A 94 -7.15 6.28 -0.82
C SER A 94 -8.45 5.92 -1.54
N ALA A 95 -9.48 5.49 -0.82
CA ALA A 95 -10.76 5.13 -1.42
C ALA A 95 -11.66 6.34 -1.74
N GLU A 96 -11.41 7.50 -1.12
CA GLU A 96 -12.19 8.73 -1.27
C GLU A 96 -11.47 9.80 -2.09
N GLN A 97 -10.37 9.46 -2.78
CA GLN A 97 -9.62 10.40 -3.61
C GLN A 97 -10.47 10.91 -4.78
N ASP A 98 -10.48 12.22 -5.02
CA ASP A 98 -11.11 12.82 -6.19
C ASP A 98 -10.21 12.74 -7.43
N GLU A 99 -9.69 11.53 -7.70
CA GLU A 99 -8.78 11.24 -8.80
C GLU A 99 -9.37 10.12 -9.69
N PHE A 100 -8.83 9.98 -10.90
CA PHE A 100 -9.12 8.87 -11.83
C PHE A 100 -10.62 8.60 -12.12
N GLY A 101 -11.47 9.61 -11.99
CA GLY A 101 -12.90 9.51 -12.29
C GLY A 101 -13.76 8.93 -11.16
N LEU A 102 -13.24 8.85 -9.93
CA LEU A 102 -13.98 8.30 -8.80
C LEU A 102 -15.30 9.05 -8.53
N ALA A 103 -15.31 10.39 -8.61
CA ALA A 103 -16.52 11.19 -8.42
C ALA A 103 -17.63 10.83 -9.42
N SER A 104 -17.27 10.39 -10.63
CA SER A 104 -18.23 9.89 -11.61
C SER A 104 -18.74 8.50 -11.21
N TYR A 105 -17.85 7.60 -10.79
CA TYR A 105 -18.20 6.27 -10.31
C TYR A 105 -19.16 6.31 -9.10
N GLN A 106 -18.93 7.20 -8.13
CA GLN A 106 -19.76 7.34 -6.94
C GLN A 106 -21.19 7.85 -7.22
N LYS A 107 -21.42 8.46 -8.38
CA LYS A 107 -22.72 9.01 -8.78
C LYS A 107 -23.58 8.04 -9.62
N LEU A 108 -23.02 6.92 -10.05
CA LEU A 108 -23.73 5.86 -10.77
C LEU A 108 -24.59 5.04 -9.81
#